data_AF-A0A3M1LMP8-F1
#
_entry.id   AF-A0A3M1LMP8-F1
#
_cell.length_a   1.000
_cell.length_b   1.000
_cell.length_c   1.000
_cell.angle_alpha   90.00
_cell.angle_beta   90.00
_cell.angle_gamma   90.00
#
_symmetry.space_group_name_H-M   'P 1'
#
loop_
_entity.id
_entity.type
_entity.pdbx_description
1 polymer ?
#
loop_
_entity_poly.entity_id
_entity_poly.type
_entity_poly.pdbx_seq_one_letter_code
_entity_poly.pdbx_strand_id
1 'polypeptide(L)'
;MTKGKVVLVPFPFDDLSTTKVRPAVCLTDPIGPHRHVVLAFITSKVPLELLESDVVLTSTQPDFPMTGLRVTSTLRLHRLMTVTTALIRRELGKLSPRMQAEVTEKLQRLFGI
;
A
#
# COMPACT_ATOMS: atom_id res chain seq x y z
N MET A 1 -9.70 -7.34 -10.82
CA MET A 1 -8.40 -7.43 -10.11
C MET A 1 -8.29 -6.28 -9.14
N THR A 2 -8.03 -6.59 -7.87
CA THR A 2 -7.85 -5.65 -6.77
C THR A 2 -6.37 -5.46 -6.44
N LYS A 3 -5.52 -6.47 -6.71
CA LYS A 3 -4.08 -6.38 -6.51
C LYS A 3 -3.48 -5.17 -7.25
N GLY A 4 -2.59 -4.44 -6.58
CA GLY A 4 -1.92 -3.23 -7.08
C GLY A 4 -2.76 -1.96 -6.98
N LYS A 5 -4.04 -2.02 -6.58
CA LYS A 5 -4.86 -0.82 -6.38
C LYS A 5 -4.41 -0.03 -5.16
N VAL A 6 -4.43 1.30 -5.31
CA VAL A 6 -4.25 2.25 -4.22
C VAL A 6 -5.64 2.66 -3.73
N VAL A 7 -5.90 2.46 -2.45
CA VAL A 7 -7.23 2.63 -1.84
C VAL A 7 -7.17 3.46 -0.56
N LEU A 8 -8.28 4.12 -0.20
CA LEU A 8 -8.48 4.69 1.13
C LEU A 8 -9.20 3.69 2.03
N VAL A 9 -8.64 3.44 3.21
CA VAL A 9 -9.17 2.51 4.21
C VAL A 9 -8.92 3.09 5.61
N PRO A 10 -9.78 2.81 6.61
CA PRO A 10 -9.43 3.03 8.01
C PRO A 10 -8.21 2.17 8.37
N PHE A 11 -7.06 2.80 8.58
CA PHE A 11 -5.81 2.13 8.94
C PHE A 11 -5.48 2.46 10.40
N PRO A 12 -5.20 1.46 11.25
CA PRO A 12 -4.91 1.69 12.66
C PRO A 12 -3.55 2.38 12.86
N PHE A 13 -3.42 3.07 14.00
CA PHE A 13 -2.11 3.42 14.52
C PHE A 13 -1.35 2.18 15.00
N ASP A 14 -0.04 2.35 15.22
CA ASP A 14 0.86 1.24 15.57
C ASP A 14 0.53 0.64 16.96
N ASP A 15 -0.04 1.45 17.85
CA ASP A 15 -0.54 1.04 19.17
C ASP A 15 -2.01 0.56 19.14
N LEU A 16 -2.62 0.49 17.95
CA LEU A 16 -4.02 0.12 17.72
C LEU A 16 -5.05 0.99 18.47
N SER A 17 -4.64 2.13 19.05
CA SER A 17 -5.49 2.96 19.91
C SER A 17 -6.64 3.62 19.14
N THR A 18 -6.39 3.96 17.87
CA THR A 18 -7.38 4.58 17.00
C THR A 18 -7.07 4.32 15.53
N THR A 19 -7.99 4.70 14.65
CA THR A 19 -7.83 4.56 13.19
C THR A 19 -7.90 5.91 12.52
N LYS A 20 -7.18 6.06 11.41
CA LYS A 20 -7.35 7.19 10.48
C LYS A 20 -7.54 6.66 9.08
N VAL A 21 -8.32 7.37 8.27
CA VAL A 21 -8.46 7.03 6.85
C VAL A 21 -7.15 7.40 6.15
N ARG A 22 -6.47 6.40 5.58
CA ARG A 22 -5.16 6.58 4.95
C ARG A 22 -5.09 5.80 3.64
N PRO A 23 -4.24 6.22 2.69
CA PRO A 23 -3.96 5.43 1.51
C PRO A 23 -3.24 4.12 1.88
N ALA A 24 -3.57 3.05 1.17
CA ALA A 24 -2.95 1.74 1.26
C ALA A 24 -2.92 1.07 -0.11
N VAL A 25 -2.02 0.11 -0.32
CA VAL A 25 -1.95 -0.70 -1.55
C VAL A 25 -2.50 -2.09 -1.28
N CYS A 26 -3.38 -2.56 -2.15
CA CYS A 26 -3.83 -3.95 -2.17
C CYS A 26 -2.71 -4.88 -2.67
N LEU A 27 -2.20 -5.76 -1.82
CA LEU A 27 -1.17 -6.74 -2.17
C LEU A 27 -1.74 -8.03 -2.77
N THR A 28 -3.01 -8.30 -2.53
CA THR A 28 -3.71 -9.50 -3.03
C THR A 28 -4.98 -9.12 -3.77
N ASP A 29 -5.49 -10.05 -4.59
CA ASP A 29 -6.91 -10.07 -4.93
C ASP A 29 -7.74 -10.50 -3.71
N PRO A 30 -9.08 -10.32 -3.73
CA PRO A 30 -9.92 -10.77 -2.63
C PRO A 30 -9.83 -12.29 -2.44
N ILE A 31 -9.56 -12.72 -1.21
CA ILE A 31 -9.36 -14.11 -0.80
C ILE A 31 -10.57 -14.58 0.00
N GLY A 32 -11.05 -15.78 -0.34
CA GLY A 32 -12.11 -16.47 0.40
C GLY A 32 -13.51 -15.84 0.28
N PRO A 33 -14.51 -16.44 0.95
CA PRO A 33 -15.92 -16.01 0.84
C PRO A 33 -16.15 -14.61 1.43
N HIS A 34 -15.38 -14.22 2.44
CA HIS A 34 -15.46 -12.91 3.08
C HIS A 34 -14.70 -11.80 2.33
N ARG A 35 -14.10 -12.14 1.18
CA ARG A 35 -13.41 -11.20 0.28
C ARG A 35 -12.35 -10.39 1.02
N HIS A 36 -11.46 -11.07 1.74
CA HIS A 36 -10.37 -10.43 2.45
C HIS A 36 -9.26 -9.98 1.50
N VAL A 37 -8.66 -8.83 1.76
CA VAL A 37 -7.54 -8.30 1.00
C VAL A 37 -6.44 -7.93 1.98
N VAL A 38 -5.20 -8.36 1.68
CA VAL A 38 -4.02 -7.91 2.40
C VAL A 38 -3.58 -6.56 1.83
N LEU A 39 -3.42 -5.57 2.69
CA LEU A 39 -3.03 -4.21 2.36
C LEU A 39 -1.67 -3.87 2.96
N ALA A 40 -0.92 -3.00 2.29
CA ALA A 40 0.27 -2.35 2.84
C ALA A 40 0.08 -0.83 2.98
N PHE A 41 0.63 -0.28 4.06
CA PHE A 41 0.43 1.11 4.46
C PHE A 41 1.18 2.12 3.57
N ILE A 42 0.54 3.25 3.20
CA ILE A 42 1.21 4.40 2.58
C ILE A 42 1.22 5.60 3.53
N THR A 43 2.38 6.26 3.62
CA THR A 43 2.57 7.53 4.35
C THR A 43 3.14 8.61 3.42
N SER A 44 2.71 9.86 3.57
CA SER A 44 3.35 11.00 2.90
C SER A 44 4.66 11.45 3.57
N LYS A 45 4.99 10.88 4.74
CA LYS A 45 6.26 11.12 5.43
C LYS A 45 7.32 10.18 4.87
N VAL A 46 8.19 10.72 4.02
CA VAL A 46 9.38 10.01 3.54
C VAL A 46 10.44 10.04 4.65
N PRO A 47 10.89 8.88 5.15
CA PRO A 47 11.93 8.83 6.17
C PRO A 47 13.29 9.22 5.58
N LEU A 48 14.19 9.74 6.42
CA LEU A 48 15.56 10.08 6.03
C LEU A 48 16.36 8.83 5.64
N GLU A 49 16.16 7.75 6.40
CA GLU A 49 16.74 6.44 6.15
C GLU A 49 15.64 5.49 5.68
N LEU A 50 15.81 4.93 4.49
CA LEU A 50 14.87 3.98 3.91
C LEU A 50 15.17 2.58 4.41
N LEU A 51 14.13 1.87 4.85
CA LEU A 51 14.24 0.44 5.15
C LEU A 51 14.18 -0.38 3.86
N GLU A 52 14.67 -1.61 3.91
CA GLU A 52 14.59 -2.53 2.75
C GLU A 52 13.16 -2.76 2.28
N SER A 53 12.21 -2.77 3.22
CA SER A 53 10.77 -2.92 2.99
C SER A 53 10.05 -1.64 2.51
N ASP A 54 10.75 -0.50 2.41
CA ASP A 54 10.16 0.76 1.98
C ASP A 54 10.24 0.92 0.45
N VAL A 55 9.14 1.31 -0.17
CA VAL A 55 9.06 1.69 -1.59
C VAL A 55 8.72 3.17 -1.68
N VAL A 56 9.55 3.94 -2.37
CA VAL A 56 9.32 5.39 -2.55
C VAL A 56 8.52 5.63 -3.83
N LEU A 57 7.34 6.19 -3.67
CA LEU A 57 6.47 6.63 -4.76
C LEU A 57 6.75 8.11 -5.01
N THR A 58 7.74 8.42 -5.85
CA THR A 58 8.20 9.79 -6.12
C THR A 58 7.28 10.51 -7.11
N SER A 59 6.83 11.72 -6.77
CA SER A 59 5.92 12.52 -7.61
C SER A 59 6.51 13.00 -8.93
N THR A 60 7.83 12.95 -9.10
CA THR A 60 8.53 13.31 -10.34
C THR A 60 8.52 12.19 -11.37
N GLN A 61 8.13 10.97 -11.00
CA GLN A 61 8.10 9.83 -11.92
C GLN A 61 6.90 9.93 -12.87
N PRO A 62 7.06 9.63 -14.18
CA PRO A 62 5.97 9.73 -15.16
C PRO A 62 4.75 8.85 -14.85
N ASP A 63 4.97 7.73 -14.17
CA ASP A 63 3.94 6.77 -13.79
C ASP A 63 3.29 7.07 -12.43
N PHE A 64 3.76 8.09 -11.71
CA PHE A 64 3.20 8.50 -10.41
C PHE A 64 1.71 8.91 -10.47
N PRO A 65 1.22 9.66 -11.48
CA PRO A 65 -0.19 10.04 -11.55
C PRO A 65 -1.14 8.84 -11.54
N MET A 66 -0.70 7.66 -12.00
CA MET A 66 -1.51 6.44 -11.98
C MET A 66 -1.89 6.01 -10.55
N THR A 67 -1.07 6.34 -9.55
CA THR A 67 -1.31 5.98 -8.15
C THR A 67 -2.50 6.72 -7.54
N GLY A 68 -2.88 7.87 -8.09
CA GLY A 68 -3.89 8.77 -7.52
C GLY A 68 -3.44 9.50 -6.24
N LEU A 69 -2.16 9.34 -5.84
CA LEU A 69 -1.57 10.11 -4.75
C LEU A 69 -1.26 11.54 -5.19
N ARG A 70 -1.26 12.48 -4.25
CA ARG A 70 -1.03 13.91 -4.53
C ARG A 70 0.42 14.36 -4.33
N VAL A 71 1.17 13.63 -3.52
CA VAL A 71 2.52 14.00 -3.10
C VAL A 71 3.40 12.76 -3.02
N THR A 72 4.72 12.94 -3.13
CA THR A 72 5.68 11.88 -2.87
C THR A 72 5.34 11.18 -1.55
N SER A 73 5.32 9.85 -1.59
CA SER A 73 4.88 9.03 -0.47
C SER A 73 5.77 7.78 -0.36
N THR A 74 5.75 7.15 0.80
CA THR A 74 6.44 5.89 1.07
C THR A 74 5.42 4.81 1.38
N LEU A 75 5.49 3.71 0.64
CA LEU A 75 4.79 2.47 0.91
C LEU A 75 5.65 1.62 1.85
N ARG A 76 5.12 1.28 3.02
CA ARG A 76 5.82 0.52 4.07
C ARG A 76 5.34 -0.93 4.06
N LEU A 77 6.09 -1.83 3.44
CA LEU A 77 5.67 -3.22 3.26
C LEU A 77 5.69 -4.04 4.56
N HIS A 78 6.43 -3.60 5.58
CA HIS A 78 6.37 -4.20 6.92
C HIS A 78 5.09 -3.86 7.71
N ARG A 79 4.28 -2.91 7.22
CA ARG A 79 3.01 -2.50 7.84
C ARG A 79 1.83 -3.05 7.06
N LEU A 80 1.52 -4.31 7.33
CA LEU A 80 0.44 -5.04 6.67
C LEU A 80 -0.83 -5.07 7.51
N MET A 81 -1.98 -5.11 6.83
CA MET A 81 -3.28 -5.31 7.46
C MET A 81 -4.19 -6.11 6.52
N THR A 82 -4.93 -7.06 7.08
CA THR A 82 -5.98 -7.79 6.35
C THR A 82 -7.34 -7.16 6.66
N VAL A 83 -8.09 -6.79 5.62
CA VAL A 83 -9.44 -6.24 5.75
C VAL A 83 -10.41 -6.91 4.80
N THR A 84 -11.71 -6.88 5.09
CA THR A 84 -12.71 -7.16 4.06
C THR A 84 -12.78 -6.02 3.04
N THR A 85 -13.11 -6.31 1.77
CA THR A 85 -13.34 -5.28 0.76
C THR A 85 -14.39 -4.24 1.16
N ALA A 86 -15.31 -4.56 2.09
CA ALA A 86 -16.30 -3.61 2.59
C ALA A 86 -15.72 -2.43 3.40
N LEU A 87 -14.48 -2.55 3.90
CA LEU A 87 -13.80 -1.46 4.61
C LEU A 87 -13.10 -0.48 3.67
N ILE A 88 -12.97 -0.82 2.37
CA ILE A 88 -12.41 0.09 1.37
C ILE A 88 -13.40 1.22 1.12
N ARG A 89 -12.98 2.46 1.41
CA ARG A 89 -13.81 3.66 1.25
C ARG A 89 -13.81 4.16 -0.18
N ARG A 90 -12.65 4.12 -0.85
CA ARG A 90 -12.47 4.67 -2.19
C ARG A 90 -11.24 4.09 -2.86
N GLU A 91 -11.31 3.88 -4.16
CA GLU A 91 -10.15 3.66 -5.03
C GLU A 91 -9.56 5.01 -5.46
N LEU A 92 -8.24 5.19 -5.28
CA LEU A 92 -7.51 6.37 -5.70
C LEU A 92 -6.87 6.16 -7.07
N GLY A 93 -6.33 4.97 -7.31
CA GLY A 93 -5.60 4.64 -8.53
C GLY A 93 -4.98 3.25 -8.42
N LYS A 94 -3.88 3.03 -9.14
CA LYS A 94 -3.14 1.76 -9.16
C LYS A 94 -1.64 2.00 -9.32
N LEU A 95 -0.86 1.09 -8.75
CA LEU A 95 0.58 1.03 -9.01
C LEU A 95 0.85 0.64 -10.46
N SER A 96 1.86 1.24 -11.07
CA SER A 96 2.36 0.84 -12.39
C SER A 96 2.96 -0.57 -12.35
N PRO A 97 3.12 -1.26 -13.49
CA PRO A 97 3.78 -2.57 -13.52
C PRO A 97 5.19 -2.54 -12.91
N ARG A 98 5.94 -1.45 -13.13
CA ARG A 98 7.26 -1.22 -12.54
C ARG A 98 7.20 -1.16 -11.02
N MET A 99 6.29 -0.37 -10.46
CA MET A 99 6.09 -0.28 -9.00
C MET A 99 5.63 -1.61 -8.41
N GLN A 100 4.77 -2.35 -9.10
CA GLN A 100 4.32 -3.67 -8.65
C GLN A 100 5.45 -4.70 -8.62
N ALA A 101 6.38 -4.64 -9.57
CA ALA A 101 7.58 -5.48 -9.57
C ALA A 101 8.47 -5.16 -8.36
N GLU A 102 8.75 -3.87 -8.10
CA GLU A 102 9.52 -3.42 -6.93
C GLU A 102 8.87 -3.84 -5.60
N VAL A 103 7.54 -3.69 -5.50
CA VAL A 103 6.77 -4.17 -4.34
C VAL A 103 6.92 -5.68 -4.16
N THR A 104 6.85 -6.46 -5.23
CA THR A 104 6.98 -7.92 -5.17
C THR A 104 8.36 -8.33 -4.68
N GLU A 105 9.41 -7.74 -5.25
CA GLU A 105 10.81 -7.99 -4.87
C GLU A 105 11.07 -7.67 -3.39
N LYS A 106 10.62 -6.50 -2.92
CA LYS A 106 10.81 -6.12 -1.51
C LYS A 106 9.93 -6.90 -0.55
N LEU A 107 8.74 -7.35 -0.98
CA LEU A 107 7.88 -8.22 -0.18
C LEU A 107 8.52 -9.60 0.00
N GLN A 108 9.14 -10.14 -1.06
CA GLN A 108 9.91 -11.38 -1.01
C GLN A 108 11.07 -11.29 -0.02
N ARG A 109 11.89 -10.23 -0.12
CA ARG A 109 12.96 -9.96 0.84
C ARG A 109 12.45 -9.84 2.28
N LEU A 110 11.36 -9.10 2.49
CA LEU A 110 10.77 -8.92 3.82
C LEU A 110 10.39 -10.25 4.49
N PHE A 111 9.89 -11.22 3.71
CA PHE A 111 9.49 -12.53 4.21
C PHE A 111 10.57 -13.61 4.08
N GLY A 112 11.75 -13.27 3.57
CA GLY A 112 12.88 -14.20 3.41
C GLY A 112 12.64 -15.31 2.39
N ILE A 113 11.88 -15.02 1.33
CA ILE A 113 11.52 -15.97 0.25
C ILE A 113 12.07 -15.55 -1.12
#